data_AF-A0A935IEB4-F1
#
_entry.id   AF-A0A935IEB4-F1
#
_cell.length_a   1.000
_cell.length_b   1.000
_cell.length_c   1.000
_cell.angle_alpha   90.00
_cell.angle_beta   90.00
_cell.angle_gamma   90.00
#
_symmetry.space_group_name_H-M   'P 1'
#
loop_
_entity.id
_entity.type
_entity.pdbx_description
1 polymer ?
#
loop_
_entity_poly.entity_id
_entity_poly.type
_entity_poly.pdbx_seq_one_letter_code
_entity_poly.pdbx_strand_id
1 'polypeptide(L)'
;MKRQIKKWTYRLTATALLLVGLLLIIVLNPILTYANKTTHKNFTIYHNKPIDSLLFSSLDSTAMLLITSEFYNNYLKLDICLNDGSLYPSIIKAIQGQAFAWGFYNKVVIYGKINCKKNFVQLNGYHWNLIQLLAHEMIHCVQYDRLGLIKSNPIANIPNWKMGRLCGIHFKTKLGTNV
;
A
#
# COMPACT_ATOMS: atom_id res chain seq x y z
N MET A 1 34.69 31.99 13.17
CA MET A 1 34.06 30.65 13.32
C MET A 1 32.53 30.66 13.37
N LYS A 2 31.87 31.33 14.32
CA LYS A 2 30.39 31.25 14.51
C LYS A 2 29.55 31.57 13.26
N ARG A 3 29.98 32.54 12.43
CA ARG A 3 29.27 32.94 11.19
C ARG A 3 29.39 31.92 10.06
N GLN A 4 30.50 31.18 9.99
CA GLN A 4 30.68 30.12 8.99
C GLN A 4 29.89 28.87 9.38
N ILE A 5 29.87 28.51 10.67
CA ILE A 5 29.04 27.39 11.18
C ILE A 5 27.57 27.66 10.87
N LYS A 6 27.04 28.85 11.18
CA LYS A 6 25.65 29.21 10.84
C LYS A 6 25.36 29.08 9.33
N LYS A 7 26.27 29.53 8.45
CA LYS A 7 26.10 29.39 6.99
C LYS A 7 26.04 27.92 6.55
N TRP A 8 26.90 27.07 7.09
CA TRP A 8 26.88 25.63 6.80
C TRP A 8 25.63 24.95 7.36
N THR A 9 25.20 25.31 8.57
CA THR A 9 23.93 24.82 9.13
C THR A 9 22.76 25.18 8.22
N TYR A 10 22.62 26.44 7.80
CA TYR A 10 21.53 26.82 6.88
C TYR A 10 21.57 26.06 5.56
N ARG A 11 22.77 25.86 4.98
CA ARG A 11 22.92 25.07 3.75
C ARG A 11 22.50 23.62 3.95
N LEU A 12 22.97 22.97 5.00
CA LEU A 12 22.62 21.58 5.32
C LEU A 12 21.12 21.43 5.60
N THR A 13 20.53 22.34 6.37
CA THR A 13 19.08 22.34 6.63
C THR A 13 18.28 22.51 5.35
N ALA A 14 18.68 23.46 4.49
CA ALA A 14 18.00 23.68 3.21
C ALA A 14 18.11 22.46 2.27
N THR A 15 19.29 21.84 2.18
CA THR A 15 19.49 20.62 1.40
C THR A 15 18.67 19.46 1.94
N ALA A 16 18.63 19.26 3.27
CA ALA A 16 17.83 18.22 3.89
C ALA A 16 16.33 18.41 3.62
N LEU A 17 15.82 19.63 3.76
CA LEU A 17 14.43 19.96 3.44
C LEU A 17 14.09 19.69 1.98
N LEU A 18 15.00 20.03 1.07
CA LEU A 18 14.84 19.75 -0.36
C LEU A 18 14.77 18.25 -0.64
N LEU A 19 15.67 17.46 -0.03
CA LEU A 19 15.69 16.00 -0.20
C LEU A 19 14.40 15.35 0.35
N VAL A 20 13.93 15.79 1.51
CA VAL A 20 12.66 15.32 2.09
C VAL A 20 11.48 15.69 1.20
N GLY A 21 11.44 16.93 0.70
CA GLY A 21 10.39 17.37 -0.22
C GLY A 21 10.36 16.56 -1.51
N LEU A 22 11.53 16.28 -2.09
CA LEU A 22 11.64 15.47 -3.30
C LEU A 22 11.22 14.02 -3.06
N LEU A 23 11.62 13.43 -1.94
CA LEU A 23 11.17 12.09 -1.54
C LEU A 23 9.64 12.05 -1.38
N LEU A 24 9.06 13.07 -0.72
CA LEU A 24 7.62 13.17 -0.52
C LEU A 24 6.86 13.27 -1.85
N ILE A 25 7.37 14.03 -2.82
CA ILE A 25 6.80 14.10 -4.17
C ILE A 25 6.80 12.72 -4.84
N ILE A 26 7.90 11.96 -4.75
CA ILE A 26 8.00 10.61 -5.32
C ILE A 26 7.00 9.67 -4.64
N VAL A 27 6.93 9.67 -3.32
CA VAL A 27 6.00 8.81 -2.55
C VAL A 27 4.55 9.10 -2.91
N LEU A 28 4.17 10.37 -3.08
CA LEU A 28 2.80 10.75 -3.44
C LEU A 28 2.44 10.45 -4.89
N ASN A 29 3.42 10.41 -5.80
CA ASN A 29 3.21 10.26 -7.25
C ASN A 29 3.94 9.03 -7.80
N PRO A 30 3.36 7.81 -7.67
CA PRO A 30 4.01 6.57 -8.09
C PRO A 30 4.48 6.60 -9.55
N ILE A 31 3.73 7.26 -10.43
CA ILE A 31 4.03 7.35 -11.87
C ILE A 31 5.46 7.84 -12.18
N LEU A 32 6.10 8.60 -11.29
CA LEU A 32 7.48 9.04 -11.47
C LEU A 32 8.51 7.89 -11.49
N THR A 33 8.10 6.72 -11.02
CA THR A 33 8.95 5.53 -10.87
C THR A 33 8.42 4.31 -11.64
N TYR A 34 7.28 4.45 -12.31
CA TYR A 34 6.67 3.40 -13.15
C TYR A 34 6.63 3.84 -14.61
N ALA A 35 6.79 2.88 -15.52
CA ALA A 35 6.70 3.12 -16.96
C ALA A 35 5.25 3.29 -17.42
N ASN A 36 4.30 2.58 -16.80
CA ASN A 36 2.91 2.53 -17.23
C ASN A 36 1.93 2.63 -16.06
N LYS A 37 0.71 3.04 -16.40
CA LYS A 37 -0.46 2.92 -15.53
C LYS A 37 -1.66 2.40 -16.32
N THR A 38 -2.48 1.58 -15.69
CA THR A 38 -3.70 1.03 -16.29
C THR A 38 -4.85 1.20 -15.31
N THR A 39 -5.97 1.74 -15.78
CA THR A 39 -7.17 1.93 -14.95
C THR A 39 -8.13 0.77 -15.18
N HIS A 40 -8.61 0.18 -14.09
CA HIS A 40 -9.66 -0.85 -14.08
C HIS A 40 -10.68 -0.51 -12.99
N LYS A 41 -11.87 -0.04 -13.40
CA LYS A 41 -12.91 0.47 -12.47
C LYS A 41 -12.34 1.56 -11.54
N ASN A 42 -12.37 1.33 -10.23
CA ASN A 42 -11.86 2.24 -9.21
C ASN A 42 -10.37 2.00 -8.87
N PHE A 43 -9.69 1.12 -9.61
CA PHE A 43 -8.29 0.80 -9.40
C PHE A 43 -7.41 1.46 -10.46
N THR A 44 -6.31 2.09 -10.03
CA THR A 44 -5.21 2.49 -10.90
C THR A 44 -4.03 1.58 -10.62
N ILE A 45 -3.62 0.78 -11.59
CA ILE A 45 -2.51 -0.17 -11.44
C ILE A 45 -1.27 0.44 -12.07
N TYR A 46 -0.20 0.58 -11.29
CA TYR A 46 1.11 1.04 -11.72
C TYR A 46 2.04 -0.15 -11.94
N HIS A 47 2.65 -0.21 -13.11
CA HIS A 47 3.44 -1.36 -13.57
C HIS A 47 4.50 -0.95 -14.59
N ASN A 48 5.56 -1.74 -14.67
CA ASN A 48 6.58 -1.70 -15.72
C ASN A 48 6.41 -2.82 -16.75
N LYS A 49 5.81 -3.95 -16.36
CA LYS A 49 5.65 -5.14 -17.21
C LYS A 49 4.17 -5.38 -17.55
N PRO A 50 3.87 -6.09 -18.66
CA PRO A 50 2.49 -6.43 -18.99
C PRO A 50 1.75 -7.07 -17.82
N ILE A 51 0.55 -6.54 -17.54
CA ILE A 51 -0.31 -7.04 -16.47
C ILE A 51 -0.92 -8.38 -16.89
N ASP A 52 -0.90 -9.37 -15.98
CA ASP A 52 -1.69 -10.59 -16.11
C ASP A 52 -3.18 -10.25 -16.02
N SER A 53 -3.97 -10.62 -17.03
CA SER A 53 -5.41 -10.32 -17.07
C SER A 53 -6.18 -10.92 -15.88
N LEU A 54 -5.68 -12.01 -15.28
CA LEU A 54 -6.26 -12.60 -14.07
C LEU A 54 -6.12 -11.70 -12.83
N LEU A 55 -5.22 -10.71 -12.86
CA LEU A 55 -5.13 -9.72 -11.80
C LEU A 55 -6.42 -8.90 -11.70
N PHE A 56 -7.05 -8.55 -12.83
CA PHE A 56 -8.31 -7.82 -12.83
C PHE A 56 -9.42 -8.61 -12.13
N SER A 57 -9.50 -9.91 -12.39
CA SER A 57 -10.45 -10.81 -11.70
C SER A 57 -10.18 -10.92 -10.20
N SER A 58 -8.90 -10.91 -9.80
CA SER A 58 -8.51 -10.91 -8.38
C SER A 58 -8.88 -9.60 -7.68
N LEU A 59 -8.69 -8.46 -8.35
CA LEU A 59 -9.11 -7.14 -7.86
C LEU A 59 -10.63 -7.03 -7.75
N ASP A 60 -11.37 -7.53 -8.75
CA ASP A 60 -12.83 -7.57 -8.72
C ASP A 60 -13.36 -8.42 -7.56
N SER A 61 -12.77 -9.59 -7.35
CA SER A 61 -13.10 -10.47 -6.22
C SER A 61 -12.80 -9.79 -4.88
N THR A 62 -11.69 -9.05 -4.80
CA THR A 62 -11.32 -8.29 -3.60
C THR A 62 -12.30 -7.14 -3.35
N ALA A 63 -12.73 -6.42 -4.39
CA ALA A 63 -13.70 -5.34 -4.28
C ALA A 63 -15.02 -5.83 -3.68
N MET A 64 -15.48 -7.04 -4.06
CA MET A 64 -16.68 -7.66 -3.47
C MET A 64 -16.54 -7.89 -1.96
N LEU A 65 -15.34 -8.22 -1.47
CA LEU A 65 -15.09 -8.33 -0.03
C LEU A 65 -15.13 -6.96 0.66
N LEU A 66 -14.56 -5.94 0.03
CA LEU A 66 -14.53 -4.58 0.59
C LEU A 66 -15.91 -3.95 0.72
N ILE A 67 -16.84 -4.23 -0.20
CA ILE A 67 -18.23 -3.71 -0.15
C ILE A 67 -18.93 -4.06 1.17
N THR A 68 -18.53 -5.15 1.82
CA THR A 68 -19.11 -5.57 3.11
C THR A 68 -18.67 -4.70 4.29
N SER A 69 -17.63 -3.88 4.13
CA SER A 69 -17.13 -2.99 5.17
C SER A 69 -18.03 -1.79 5.38
N GLU A 70 -18.30 -1.46 6.63
CA GLU A 70 -19.03 -0.25 7.04
C GLU A 70 -18.37 1.06 6.56
N PHE A 71 -17.07 1.02 6.26
CA PHE A 71 -16.31 2.18 5.83
C PHE A 71 -16.13 2.26 4.32
N TYR A 72 -16.68 1.30 3.58
CA TYR A 72 -16.54 1.26 2.13
C TYR A 72 -17.12 2.51 1.45
N ASN A 73 -16.38 3.03 0.49
CA ASN A 73 -16.72 4.21 -0.28
C ASN A 73 -16.57 3.91 -1.77
N ASN A 74 -17.67 3.96 -2.52
CA ASN A 74 -17.69 3.69 -3.96
C ASN A 74 -16.90 4.72 -4.80
N TYR A 75 -16.56 5.87 -4.23
CA TYR A 75 -15.77 6.91 -4.91
C TYR A 75 -14.28 6.82 -4.60
N LEU A 76 -13.86 5.96 -3.67
CA LEU A 76 -12.46 5.78 -3.32
C LEU A 76 -11.72 5.13 -4.49
N LYS A 77 -10.72 5.83 -5.01
CA LYS A 77 -9.80 5.32 -6.04
C LYS A 77 -8.55 4.75 -5.37
N LEU A 78 -8.29 3.47 -5.62
CA LEU A 78 -7.16 2.76 -5.03
C LEU A 78 -6.05 2.59 -6.06
N ASP A 79 -4.83 2.93 -5.67
CA ASP A 79 -3.63 2.82 -6.48
C ASP A 79 -2.90 1.51 -6.12
N ILE A 80 -2.74 0.61 -7.07
CA ILE A 80 -2.07 -0.68 -6.90
C ILE A 80 -0.68 -0.60 -7.52
N CYS A 81 0.36 -0.66 -6.69
CA CYS A 81 1.75 -0.52 -7.09
C CYS A 81 2.44 -1.89 -7.12
N LEU A 82 2.78 -2.37 -8.32
CA LEU A 82 3.32 -3.73 -8.50
C LEU A 82 4.85 -3.79 -8.33
N ASN A 83 5.36 -4.85 -7.71
CA ASN A 83 6.79 -5.16 -7.72
C ASN A 83 7.18 -5.99 -8.95
N ASP A 84 7.27 -5.33 -10.10
CA ASP A 84 7.63 -5.94 -11.37
C ASP A 84 8.95 -5.43 -11.96
N GLY A 85 9.69 -4.63 -11.18
CA GLY A 85 10.96 -4.00 -11.56
C GLY A 85 11.01 -2.49 -11.32
N SER A 86 9.91 -1.88 -10.85
CA SER A 86 9.91 -0.49 -10.41
C SER A 86 10.75 -0.28 -9.14
N LEU A 87 11.31 0.93 -9.01
CA LEU A 87 11.98 1.37 -7.77
C LEU A 87 10.99 1.73 -6.66
N TYR A 88 9.72 2.00 -6.99
CA TYR A 88 8.73 2.46 -6.01
C TYR A 88 8.60 1.53 -4.80
N PRO A 89 8.40 0.20 -4.97
CA PRO A 89 8.28 -0.68 -3.82
C PRO A 89 9.56 -0.68 -2.98
N SER A 90 10.74 -0.60 -3.59
CA SER A 90 12.01 -0.51 -2.84
C SER A 90 12.09 0.76 -1.98
N ILE A 91 11.65 1.90 -2.51
CA ILE A 91 11.59 3.17 -1.77
C ILE A 91 10.61 3.06 -0.60
N ILE A 92 9.38 2.60 -0.84
CA ILE A 92 8.38 2.48 0.24
C ILE A 92 8.83 1.46 1.29
N LYS A 93 9.44 0.35 0.88
CA LYS A 93 10.01 -0.66 1.79
C LYS A 93 11.11 -0.07 2.68
N ALA A 94 11.95 0.82 2.16
CA ALA A 94 12.97 1.50 2.96
C ALA A 94 12.36 2.43 4.03
N ILE A 95 11.16 2.97 3.77
CA ILE A 95 10.44 3.86 4.69
C ILE A 95 9.61 3.08 5.72
N GLN A 96 8.87 2.05 5.28
CA GLN A 96 7.87 1.34 6.09
C GLN A 96 8.33 -0.04 6.58
N GLY A 97 9.46 -0.55 6.11
CA GLY A 97 9.98 -1.88 6.43
C GLY A 97 9.48 -2.99 5.50
N GLN A 98 9.91 -4.22 5.80
CA GLN A 98 9.61 -5.42 5.00
C GLN A 98 8.23 -5.99 5.36
N ALA A 99 7.37 -6.18 4.35
CA ALA A 99 6.11 -6.90 4.44
C ALA A 99 5.79 -7.59 3.09
N PHE A 100 4.70 -8.37 3.00
CA PHE A 100 4.21 -8.90 1.72
C PHE A 100 3.65 -7.79 0.83
N ALA A 101 2.93 -6.86 1.45
CA ALA A 101 2.43 -5.62 0.86
C ALA A 101 2.26 -4.57 1.97
N TRP A 102 1.99 -3.32 1.58
CA TRP A 102 1.65 -2.22 2.48
C TRP A 102 0.51 -1.39 1.90
N GLY A 103 -0.56 -1.22 2.66
CA GLY A 103 -1.67 -0.31 2.40
C GLY A 103 -1.51 1.00 3.17
N PHE A 104 -1.39 2.13 2.46
CA PHE A 104 -1.33 3.45 3.08
C PHE A 104 -1.97 4.52 2.21
N TYR A 105 -2.67 5.46 2.84
CA TYR A 105 -3.49 6.46 2.14
C TYR A 105 -4.45 5.78 1.15
N ASN A 106 -4.32 6.00 -0.15
CA ASN A 106 -5.09 5.32 -1.19
C ASN A 106 -4.26 4.27 -1.95
N LYS A 107 -3.09 3.88 -1.45
CA LYS A 107 -2.10 3.07 -2.18
C LYS A 107 -1.90 1.71 -1.53
N VAL A 108 -1.87 0.67 -2.35
CA VAL A 108 -1.45 -0.68 -1.99
C VAL A 108 -0.17 -1.01 -2.74
N VAL A 109 0.92 -1.22 -2.01
CA VAL A 109 2.24 -1.53 -2.58
C VAL A 109 2.54 -2.99 -2.34
N ILE A 110 2.67 -3.77 -3.40
CA ILE A 110 2.94 -5.21 -3.30
C ILE A 110 4.45 -5.42 -3.42
N TYR A 111 5.07 -6.10 -2.47
CA TYR A 111 6.50 -6.42 -2.50
C TYR A 111 6.78 -7.84 -2.98
N GLY A 112 5.87 -8.77 -2.71
CA GLY A 112 6.03 -10.15 -3.14
C GLY A 112 5.76 -10.35 -4.63
N LYS A 113 6.20 -11.50 -5.15
CA LYS A 113 5.90 -11.92 -6.52
C LYS A 113 4.49 -12.47 -6.58
N ILE A 114 3.65 -11.86 -7.42
CA ILE A 114 2.25 -12.25 -7.61
C ILE A 114 2.16 -13.47 -8.54
N ASN A 115 1.29 -14.41 -8.19
CA ASN A 115 0.83 -15.47 -9.07
C ASN A 115 -0.70 -15.50 -9.05
N CYS A 116 -1.32 -14.85 -10.04
CA CYS A 116 -2.78 -14.73 -10.13
C CYS A 116 -3.44 -16.09 -10.38
N LYS A 117 -2.84 -16.94 -11.24
CA LYS A 117 -3.38 -18.28 -11.54
C LYS A 117 -3.51 -19.18 -10.30
N LYS A 118 -2.55 -19.09 -9.37
CA LYS A 118 -2.54 -19.85 -8.12
C LYS A 118 -3.07 -19.04 -6.92
N ASN A 119 -3.54 -17.81 -7.15
CA ASN A 119 -4.08 -16.91 -6.13
C ASN A 119 -3.15 -16.72 -4.91
N PHE A 120 -1.87 -16.44 -5.14
CA PHE A 120 -0.95 -16.13 -4.04
C PHE A 120 0.06 -15.03 -4.39
N VAL A 121 0.63 -14.45 -3.34
CA VAL A 121 1.83 -13.63 -3.37
C VAL A 121 2.94 -14.36 -2.62
N GLN A 122 4.12 -14.45 -3.22
CA GLN A 122 5.28 -15.10 -2.61
C GLN A 122 6.33 -14.07 -2.21
N LEU A 123 6.84 -14.17 -0.98
CA LEU A 123 7.96 -13.37 -0.50
C LEU A 123 8.87 -14.23 0.39
N ASN A 124 10.17 -14.28 0.08
CA ASN A 124 11.17 -15.04 0.84
C ASN A 124 10.77 -16.52 1.09
N GLY A 125 10.12 -17.16 0.12
CA GLY A 125 9.66 -18.55 0.22
C GLY A 125 8.27 -18.74 0.86
N TYR A 126 7.75 -17.75 1.57
CA TYR A 126 6.42 -17.78 2.16
C TYR A 126 5.35 -17.36 1.16
N HIS A 127 4.15 -17.92 1.32
CA HIS A 127 3.00 -17.66 0.44
C HIS A 127 1.86 -17.06 1.26
N TRP A 128 1.22 -16.03 0.72
CA TRP A 128 -0.05 -15.49 1.21
C TRP A 128 -1.07 -15.52 0.08
N ASN A 129 -2.30 -15.91 0.35
CA ASN A 129 -3.39 -15.78 -0.61
C ASN A 129 -3.52 -14.33 -1.14
N LEU A 130 -3.53 -14.16 -2.47
CA LEU A 130 -3.49 -12.84 -3.12
C LEU A 130 -4.74 -12.01 -2.80
N ILE A 131 -5.93 -12.58 -2.97
CA ILE A 131 -7.19 -11.87 -2.70
C ILE A 131 -7.28 -11.46 -1.22
N GLN A 132 -6.87 -12.34 -0.30
CA GLN A 132 -6.88 -12.02 1.13
C GLN A 132 -5.90 -10.91 1.49
N LEU A 133 -4.69 -10.95 0.93
CA LEU A 133 -3.68 -9.91 1.13
C LEU A 133 -4.16 -8.57 0.56
N LEU A 134 -4.70 -8.57 -0.66
CA LEU A 134 -5.25 -7.35 -1.25
C LEU A 134 -6.39 -6.78 -0.40
N ALA A 135 -7.32 -7.62 0.08
CA ALA A 135 -8.39 -7.18 0.97
C ALA A 135 -7.84 -6.56 2.26
N HIS A 136 -6.82 -7.18 2.85
CA HIS A 136 -6.16 -6.70 4.06
C HIS A 136 -5.49 -5.34 3.83
N GLU A 137 -4.75 -5.14 2.74
CA GLU A 137 -4.11 -3.84 2.52
C GLU A 137 -5.12 -2.76 2.08
N MET A 138 -6.13 -3.13 1.30
CA MET A 138 -7.15 -2.18 0.85
C MET A 138 -8.05 -1.71 1.99
N ILE A 139 -8.32 -2.53 3.01
CA ILE A 139 -9.10 -2.08 4.17
C ILE A 139 -8.35 -0.98 4.93
N HIS A 140 -7.02 -1.03 4.98
CA HIS A 140 -6.22 0.07 5.51
C HIS A 140 -6.46 1.34 4.73
N CYS A 141 -6.46 1.27 3.39
CA CYS A 141 -6.77 2.43 2.56
C CYS A 141 -8.19 3.01 2.81
N VAL A 142 -9.18 2.13 2.95
CA VAL A 142 -10.55 2.52 3.28
C VAL A 142 -10.63 3.18 4.66
N GLN A 143 -9.89 2.67 5.65
CA GLN A 143 -9.78 3.31 6.96
C GLN A 143 -9.14 4.70 6.88
N TYR A 144 -8.08 4.85 6.08
CA TYR A 144 -7.43 6.15 5.83
C TYR A 144 -8.40 7.16 5.22
N ASP A 145 -9.18 6.76 4.20
CA ASP A 145 -10.19 7.61 3.55
C ASP A 145 -11.24 8.11 4.55
N ARG A 146 -11.76 7.20 5.39
CA ARG A 146 -12.87 7.53 6.29
C ARG A 146 -12.44 8.28 7.54
N LEU A 147 -11.32 7.89 8.15
CA LEU A 147 -10.87 8.42 9.45
C LEU A 147 -9.89 9.59 9.29
N GLY A 148 -9.26 9.73 8.11
CA GLY A 148 -8.18 10.67 7.86
C GLY A 148 -6.87 10.23 8.51
N LEU A 149 -5.75 10.83 8.06
CA LEU A 149 -4.37 10.47 8.46
C LEU A 149 -4.10 10.60 9.97
N ILE A 150 -4.79 11.52 10.64
CA ILE A 150 -4.58 11.81 12.07
C ILE A 150 -5.18 10.70 12.95
N LYS A 151 -6.33 10.13 12.53
CA LYS A 151 -7.04 9.12 13.32
C LYS A 151 -6.67 7.68 12.96
N SER A 152 -6.01 7.48 11.83
CA SER A 152 -5.55 6.16 11.34
C SER A 152 -4.11 5.83 11.75
N ASN A 153 -3.52 6.65 12.63
CA ASN A 153 -2.20 6.44 13.23
C ASN A 153 -2.35 5.67 14.56
N PRO A 154 -1.44 4.75 14.94
CA PRO A 154 -1.40 4.14 16.28
C PRO A 154 -1.41 5.12 17.45
N ILE A 155 -1.08 6.40 17.23
CA ILE A 155 -1.14 7.49 18.23
C ILE A 155 -2.57 8.04 18.45
N ALA A 156 -3.52 7.74 17.56
CA ALA A 156 -4.88 8.29 17.56
C ALA A 156 -5.80 7.80 18.69
N ASN A 157 -5.29 6.97 19.61
CA ASN A 157 -6.05 6.39 20.72
C ASN A 157 -7.34 5.65 20.27
N ILE A 158 -7.34 5.11 19.04
CA ILE A 158 -8.37 4.15 18.60
C ILE A 158 -8.03 2.81 19.25
N PRO A 159 -8.98 2.14 19.93
CA PRO A 159 -8.70 0.85 20.54
C PRO A 159 -8.14 -0.14 19.50
N ASN A 160 -7.01 -0.78 19.81
CA ASN A 160 -6.35 -1.75 18.94
C ASN A 160 -7.31 -2.85 18.44
N TRP A 161 -8.34 -3.20 19.23
CA TRP A 161 -9.35 -4.16 18.84
C TRP A 161 -10.29 -3.68 17.73
N LYS A 162 -10.47 -2.37 17.53
CA LYS A 162 -11.31 -1.79 16.48
C LYS A 162 -10.53 -1.64 15.18
N MET A 163 -9.28 -1.18 15.26
CA MET A 163 -8.33 -1.22 14.14
C MET A 163 -8.09 -2.68 13.70
N GLY A 164 -7.84 -3.56 14.67
CA GLY A 164 -7.70 -4.99 14.50
C GLY A 164 -8.98 -5.78 14.28
N ARG A 165 -10.21 -5.22 14.38
CA ARG A 165 -11.46 -5.88 13.94
C ARG A 165 -11.77 -5.56 12.48
N LEU A 166 -11.43 -4.36 12.06
CA LEU A 166 -11.54 -3.93 10.67
C LEU A 166 -10.43 -4.56 9.81
N CYS A 167 -9.21 -4.67 10.36
CA CYS A 167 -8.15 -5.52 9.81
C CYS A 167 -8.35 -7.00 10.12
N GLY A 168 -9.09 -7.30 11.21
CA GLY A 168 -9.31 -8.65 11.72
C GLY A 168 -10.70 -9.18 11.40
N ILE A 169 -10.99 -9.25 10.11
CA ILE A 169 -11.10 -10.59 9.54
C ILE A 169 -9.67 -11.18 9.66
N HIS A 170 -9.22 -11.65 10.83
CA HIS A 170 -9.35 -13.07 11.15
C HIS A 170 -10.11 -13.77 10.02
N PHE A 171 -9.36 -14.13 8.98
CA PHE A 171 -9.65 -15.25 8.09
C PHE A 171 -9.67 -16.56 8.91
N LYS A 172 -10.40 -16.55 10.02
CA LYS A 172 -10.84 -17.66 10.83
C LYS A 172 -12.35 -17.56 10.73
N THR A 173 -12.97 -18.65 10.30
CA THR A 173 -14.42 -18.83 10.08
C THR A 173 -15.00 -18.35 8.76
N LYS A 174 -14.50 -18.88 7.63
CA LYS A 174 -15.32 -19.58 6.61
C LYS A 174 -14.42 -20.08 5.47
N LEU A 175 -13.56 -21.05 5.80
CA LEU A 175 -12.96 -22.06 4.92
C LEU A 175 -11.94 -22.77 5.81
N GLY A 176 -12.41 -23.81 6.49
CA GLY A 176 -11.58 -24.57 7.41
C GLY A 176 -10.38 -25.15 6.69
N THR A 177 -9.18 -24.84 7.16
CA THR A 177 -8.00 -25.68 7.00
C THR A 177 -7.09 -25.40 8.19
N ASN A 178 -6.99 -26.40 9.06
CA ASN A 178 -5.81 -26.62 9.89
C ASN A 178 -4.66 -26.96 8.93
N VAL A 179 -3.56 -26.21 8.96
CA VAL A 179 -2.17 -26.68 9.16
C VAL A 179 -1.36 -25.48 9.62
#